data_AF-F4NTV2-F1
#
_entry.id   AF-F4NTV2-F1
#
_cell.length_a   1.000
_cell.length_b   1.000
_cell.length_c   1.000
_cell.angle_alpha   90.00
_cell.angle_beta   90.00
_cell.angle_gamma   90.00
#
_symmetry.space_group_name_H-M   'P 1'
#
loop_
_entity.id
_entity.type
_entity.pdbx_description
1 polymer ?
#
loop_
_entity_poly.entity_id
_entity_poly.type
_entity_poly.pdbx_seq_one_letter_code
_entity_poly.pdbx_strand_id
1 'polypeptide(L)'
;MTWTHQLAAHLGIESGILATCMVLLGNILLAPLYGHLKHPVACHIMSIAVTSLTYSILFGFAGFVQLTALALVCYAIMATVRCAYTSPILVGTVSMAVLCLHHIYNQWIMNKTAYIDATVPLMMLVMRQITLAWQIHDGTLPDHQGTQSQSNR
;
A
#
# COMPACT_ATOMS: atom_id res chain seq x y z
N MET A 1 -21.09 -5.61 -8.72
CA MET A 1 -20.81 -4.64 -9.79
C MET A 1 -21.51 -5.10 -11.06
N THR A 2 -22.79 -4.79 -11.25
CA THR A 2 -23.53 -5.10 -12.50
C THR A 2 -24.02 -3.81 -13.15
N TRP A 3 -24.48 -2.86 -12.34
CA TRP A 3 -24.87 -1.51 -12.76
C TRP A 3 -23.73 -0.68 -13.37
N THR A 4 -22.50 -0.81 -12.87
CA THR A 4 -21.33 -0.10 -13.41
C THR A 4 -20.96 -0.59 -14.80
N HIS A 5 -21.12 -1.88 -15.10
CA HIS A 5 -20.88 -2.44 -16.44
C HIS A 5 -21.96 -1.99 -17.43
N GLN A 6 -23.21 -1.89 -16.99
CA GLN A 6 -24.30 -1.38 -17.82
C GLN A 6 -24.09 0.10 -18.17
N LEU A 7 -23.77 0.94 -17.19
CA LEU A 7 -23.47 2.36 -17.41
C LEU A 7 -22.22 2.56 -18.27
N ALA A 8 -21.17 1.78 -18.02
CA ALA A 8 -19.93 1.81 -18.80
C ALA A 8 -20.15 1.40 -20.26
N ALA A 9 -20.99 0.38 -20.52
CA ALA A 9 -21.36 -0.06 -21.86
C ALA A 9 -22.13 1.01 -22.65
N HIS A 10 -22.99 1.80 -21.99
CA HIS A 10 -23.69 2.92 -22.63
C HIS A 10 -22.79 4.10 -22.95
N LEU A 11 -21.71 4.29 -22.19
CA LEU A 11 -20.74 5.38 -22.36
C LEU A 11 -19.55 5.00 -23.27
N GLY A 12 -19.38 3.71 -23.59
CA GLY A 12 -18.23 3.20 -24.35
C GLY A 12 -16.90 3.25 -23.58
N ILE A 13 -16.96 3.32 -22.24
CA ILE A 13 -15.79 3.46 -21.35
C ILE A 13 -15.54 2.13 -20.64
N GLU A 14 -14.27 1.85 -20.30
CA GLU A 14 -13.93 0.69 -19.47
C GLU A 14 -14.53 0.83 -18.06
N SER A 15 -15.19 -0.23 -17.58
CA SER A 15 -15.88 -0.23 -16.28
C SER A 15 -14.98 0.11 -15.08
N GLY A 16 -13.68 -0.22 -15.14
CA GLY A 16 -12.71 0.12 -14.11
C GLY A 16 -12.43 1.63 -14.03
N ILE A 17 -12.34 2.31 -15.17
CA ILE A 17 -12.12 3.77 -15.24
C ILE A 17 -13.33 4.49 -14.63
N LEU A 18 -14.55 4.06 -14.99
CA LEU A 18 -15.77 4.65 -14.45
C LEU A 18 -15.88 4.46 -12.94
N ALA A 19 -15.57 3.26 -12.42
CA ALA A 19 -15.54 3.00 -10.99
C ALA A 19 -14.51 3.88 -10.26
N THR A 20 -13.33 4.07 -10.84
CA THR A 20 -12.28 4.93 -10.31
C THR A 20 -12.72 6.38 -10.22
N CYS A 21 -13.31 6.92 -11.28
CA CYS A 21 -13.84 8.29 -11.30
C CYS A 21 -14.91 8.51 -10.23
N MET A 22 -15.84 7.56 -10.07
CA MET A 22 -16.92 7.66 -9.08
C MET A 22 -16.38 7.65 -7.65
N VAL A 23 -15.39 6.80 -7.37
CA VAL A 23 -14.77 6.74 -6.03
C VAL A 23 -13.92 7.97 -5.74
N LEU A 24 -13.16 8.47 -6.71
CA LEU A 24 -12.41 9.73 -6.56
C LEU A 24 -13.34 10.91 -6.30
N LEU A 25 -14.45 11.00 -7.04
CA LEU A 25 -15.45 12.05 -6.86
C LEU A 25 -16.13 11.94 -5.49
N GLY A 26 -16.44 10.71 -5.05
CA GLY A 26 -16.91 10.45 -3.68
C GLY A 26 -15.92 10.92 -2.61
N ASN A 27 -14.62 10.66 -2.79
CA ASN A 27 -13.59 11.11 -1.86
C ASN A 27 -13.44 12.63 -1.81
N ILE A 28 -13.58 13.32 -2.95
CA ILE A 28 -13.58 14.79 -3.01
C ILE A 28 -14.77 15.37 -2.24
N LEU A 29 -15.97 14.78 -2.39
CA LEU A 29 -17.16 15.20 -1.65
C LEU A 29 -17.05 14.93 -0.15
N LEU A 30 -16.27 13.91 0.24
CA LEU A 30 -16.05 13.56 1.64
C LEU A 30 -14.97 14.42 2.32
N ALA A 31 -14.12 15.10 1.56
CA ALA A 31 -13.07 15.97 2.07
C ALA A 31 -13.55 17.10 3.01
N PRO A 32 -14.63 17.86 2.72
CA PRO A 32 -15.14 18.88 3.65
C PRO A 32 -15.68 18.31 4.96
N LEU A 33 -16.17 17.07 4.95
CA LEU A 33 -16.59 16.36 6.17
C LEU A 33 -15.38 16.04 7.06
N TYR A 34 -14.27 15.63 6.44
CA TYR A 34 -13.01 15.42 7.15
C TYR A 34 -12.50 16.70 7.82
N GLY A 35 -12.63 17.86 7.16
CA GLY A 35 -12.25 19.17 7.71
C GLY A 35 -13.05 19.61 8.93
N HIS A 36 -14.23 19.03 9.18
CA HIS A 36 -15.03 19.31 10.38
C HIS A 36 -14.60 18.51 11.61
N LEU A 37 -13.83 17.43 11.45
CA LEU A 37 -13.34 16.65 12.57
C LEU A 37 -12.13 17.36 13.20
N LYS A 38 -12.29 17.86 14.42
CA LYS A 38 -11.21 18.51 15.18
C LYS A 38 -10.41 17.53 16.07
N HIS A 39 -10.91 16.31 16.26
CA HIS A 39 -10.28 15.33 17.14
C HIS A 39 -9.24 14.49 16.37
N PRO A 40 -7.94 14.51 16.76
CA PRO A 40 -6.86 13.91 15.95
C PRO A 40 -7.03 12.40 15.75
N VAL A 41 -7.46 11.68 16.79
CA VAL A 41 -7.68 10.23 16.69
C VAL A 41 -8.83 9.90 15.75
N ALA A 42 -9.90 10.71 15.75
CA ALA A 42 -11.05 10.48 14.89
C ALA A 42 -10.68 10.71 13.42
N CYS A 43 -9.83 11.70 13.15
CA CYS A 43 -9.26 11.93 11.82
C CYS A 43 -8.44 10.73 11.34
N HIS A 44 -7.55 10.17 12.17
CA HIS A 44 -6.77 9.00 11.78
C HIS A 44 -7.63 7.77 11.50
N ILE A 45 -8.60 7.48 12.37
CA ILE A 45 -9.51 6.34 12.18
C ILE A 45 -10.34 6.52 10.89
N MET A 46 -10.88 7.72 10.67
CA MET A 46 -11.65 8.03 9.47
C MET A 46 -10.79 7.89 8.21
N SER A 47 -9.56 8.41 8.23
CA SER A 47 -8.61 8.30 7.11
C SER A 47 -8.30 6.84 6.77
N ILE A 48 -8.05 6.00 7.77
CA ILE A 48 -7.82 4.56 7.59
C ILE A 48 -9.08 3.87 7.04
N ALA A 49 -10.26 4.21 7.56
CA ALA A 49 -11.52 3.62 7.11
C ALA A 49 -11.83 3.97 5.65
N VAL A 50 -11.70 5.24 5.26
CA VAL A 50 -11.98 5.71 3.89
C VAL A 50 -10.96 5.15 2.89
N THR A 51 -9.68 5.08 3.26
CA THR A 51 -8.65 4.50 2.40
C THR A 51 -8.82 2.99 2.24
N SER A 52 -9.16 2.27 3.31
CA SER A 52 -9.48 0.84 3.26
C SER A 52 -10.72 0.55 2.41
N LEU A 53 -11.77 1.36 2.56
CA LEU A 53 -13.00 1.24 1.77
C LEU A 53 -12.75 1.52 0.28
N THR A 54 -12.08 2.64 -0.01
CA THR A 54 -11.68 3.03 -1.38
C THR A 54 -10.88 1.93 -2.05
N TYR A 55 -9.87 1.40 -1.36
CA TYR A 55 -9.05 0.33 -1.89
C TYR A 55 -9.87 -0.93 -2.19
N SER A 56 -10.72 -1.34 -1.24
CA SER A 56 -11.52 -2.57 -1.37
C SER A 56 -12.53 -2.49 -2.53
N ILE A 57 -13.06 -1.30 -2.81
CA ILE A 57 -13.98 -1.08 -3.94
C ILE A 57 -13.25 -1.15 -5.29
N LEU A 58 -12.03 -0.59 -5.38
CA LEU A 58 -11.28 -0.53 -6.64
C LEU A 58 -10.55 -1.84 -6.98
N PHE A 59 -9.85 -2.41 -6.01
CA PHE A 59 -8.90 -3.51 -6.20
C PHE A 59 -9.41 -4.84 -5.62
N GLY A 60 -10.55 -4.81 -4.92
CA GLY A 60 -11.15 -5.96 -4.27
C GLY A 60 -10.61 -6.24 -2.86
N PHE A 61 -11.44 -6.93 -2.07
CA PHE A 61 -11.13 -7.25 -0.67
C PHE A 61 -9.94 -8.21 -0.52
N ALA A 62 -9.76 -9.16 -1.45
CA ALA A 62 -8.64 -10.10 -1.40
C ALA A 62 -7.28 -9.39 -1.52
N GLY A 63 -7.17 -8.41 -2.42
CA GLY A 63 -5.96 -7.57 -2.54
C GLY A 63 -5.68 -6.76 -1.28
N PHE A 64 -6.74 -6.26 -0.62
CA PHE A 64 -6.62 -5.51 0.62
C PHE A 64 -6.01 -6.37 1.73
N VAL A 65 -6.54 -7.59 1.92
CA VAL A 65 -6.02 -8.54 2.91
C VAL A 65 -4.56 -8.87 2.65
N GLN A 66 -4.15 -9.08 1.39
CA GLN A 66 -2.76 -9.34 1.04
C GLN A 66 -1.84 -8.16 1.39
N LEU A 67 -2.24 -6.92 1.09
CA LEU A 67 -1.46 -5.73 1.46
C LEU A 67 -1.33 -5.58 2.97
N THR A 68 -2.43 -5.73 3.71
CA THR A 68 -2.42 -5.60 5.17
C THR A 68 -1.58 -6.70 5.81
N ALA A 69 -1.70 -7.94 5.35
CA ALA A 69 -0.88 -9.05 5.83
C ALA A 69 0.61 -8.80 5.59
N LEU A 70 0.99 -8.35 4.38
CA LEU A 70 2.38 -8.03 4.07
C LEU A 70 2.90 -6.87 4.95
N ALA A 71 2.08 -5.83 5.15
CA ALA A 71 2.43 -4.71 6.00
C ALA A 71 2.69 -5.14 7.45
N LEU A 72 1.81 -5.99 8.01
CA LEU A 72 1.93 -6.53 9.37
C LEU A 72 3.17 -7.42 9.53
N VAL A 73 3.44 -8.31 8.57
CA VAL A 73 4.62 -9.19 8.60
C VAL A 73 5.90 -8.35 8.60
N CYS A 74 6.00 -7.37 7.70
CA CYS A 74 7.16 -6.48 7.65
C CYS A 74 7.33 -5.67 8.95
N TYR A 75 6.22 -5.17 9.52
CA TYR A 75 6.25 -4.48 10.80
C TYR A 75 6.75 -5.38 11.94
N ALA A 76 6.29 -6.63 12.00
CA ALA A 76 6.74 -7.59 13.01
C ALA A 76 8.24 -7.90 12.88
N ILE A 77 8.75 -8.04 11.65
CA ILE A 77 10.19 -8.21 11.39
C ILE A 77 10.98 -6.99 11.89
N MET A 78 10.53 -5.78 11.52
CA MET A 78 11.21 -4.55 11.95
C MET A 78 11.15 -4.35 13.47
N ALA A 79 10.07 -4.75 14.13
CA ALA A 79 9.92 -4.64 15.58
C ALA A 79 10.84 -5.61 16.34
N THR A 80 11.12 -6.79 15.79
CA THR A 80 11.92 -7.84 16.44
C THR A 80 13.42 -7.68 16.20
N VAL A 81 13.83 -7.20 15.02
CA VAL A 81 15.24 -7.17 14.59
C VAL A 81 15.79 -5.74 14.45
N ARG A 82 15.41 -4.83 15.35
CA ARG A 82 15.65 -3.38 15.22
C ARG A 82 17.09 -2.93 14.95
N CYS A 83 18.11 -3.65 15.44
CA CYS A 83 19.51 -3.19 15.38
C CYS A 83 20.42 -3.99 14.44
N ALA A 84 19.90 -4.92 13.65
CA ALA A 84 20.73 -5.68 12.71
C ALA A 84 20.62 -5.10 11.30
N TYR A 85 21.77 -4.93 10.63
CA TYR A 85 21.85 -4.62 9.19
C TYR A 85 21.05 -5.60 8.32
N THR A 86 20.82 -6.81 8.83
CA THR A 86 20.02 -7.86 8.19
C THR A 86 18.53 -7.51 8.13
N SER A 87 18.01 -6.66 9.01
CA SER A 87 16.58 -6.31 9.10
C SER A 87 16.02 -5.66 7.82
N PRO A 88 16.61 -4.57 7.29
CA PRO A 88 16.13 -3.97 6.04
C PRO A 88 16.24 -4.90 4.83
N ILE A 89 17.29 -5.72 4.77
CA ILE A 89 17.48 -6.71 3.70
C ILE A 89 16.40 -7.80 3.78
N LEU A 90 16.08 -8.29 4.98
CA LEU A 90 15.05 -9.30 5.18
C LEU A 90 13.66 -8.76 4.81
N VAL A 91 13.32 -7.54 5.25
CA VAL A 91 12.05 -6.88 4.89
C VAL A 91 11.97 -6.70 3.38
N GLY A 92 13.05 -6.25 2.73
CA GLY A 92 13.07 -6.06 1.29
C GLY A 92 12.95 -7.36 0.50
N THR A 93 13.67 -8.40 0.89
CA THR A 93 13.59 -9.71 0.23
C THR A 93 12.21 -10.35 0.38
N VAL A 94 11.62 -10.32 1.58
CA VAL A 94 10.25 -10.84 1.82
C VAL A 94 9.23 -10.05 1.01
N SER A 95 9.31 -8.72 1.03
CA SER A 95 8.37 -7.85 0.31
C SER A 95 8.45 -8.05 -1.21
N MET A 96 9.66 -8.15 -1.76
CA MET A 96 9.88 -8.43 -3.18
C MET A 96 9.44 -9.84 -3.57
N ALA A 97 9.69 -10.86 -2.74
CA ALA A 97 9.24 -12.21 -3.01
C ALA A 97 7.71 -12.29 -3.14
N VAL A 98 6.97 -11.63 -2.23
CA VAL A 98 5.50 -11.58 -2.29
C VAL A 98 5.01 -10.87 -3.54
N LEU A 99 5.66 -9.77 -3.95
CA LEU A 99 5.34 -9.07 -5.19
C LEU A 99 5.59 -9.94 -6.42
N CYS A 100 6.72 -10.64 -6.48
CA CYS A 100 7.04 -11.57 -7.57
C CYS A 100 6.03 -12.71 -7.67
N LEU A 101 5.66 -13.33 -6.54
CA LEU A 101 4.66 -14.39 -6.51
C LEU A 101 3.29 -13.88 -6.98
N HIS A 102 2.89 -12.68 -6.57
CA HIS A 102 1.65 -12.06 -7.01
C HIS A 102 1.66 -11.80 -8.52
N HIS A 103 2.77 -11.28 -9.06
CA HIS A 103 2.93 -11.07 -10.50
C HIS A 103 2.82 -12.38 -11.30
N ILE A 104 3.53 -13.42 -10.88
CA ILE A 104 3.49 -14.73 -11.55
C ILE A 104 2.06 -15.29 -11.50
N TYR A 105 1.40 -15.22 -10.34
CA TYR A 105 0.03 -15.69 -10.20
C TYR A 105 -0.95 -14.93 -11.10
N ASN A 106 -0.88 -13.60 -11.15
CA ASN A 106 -1.76 -12.81 -12.00
C ASN A 106 -1.49 -13.02 -13.49
N GLN A 107 -0.21 -13.07 -13.91
CA GLN A 107 0.16 -13.18 -15.31
C GLN A 107 -0.02 -14.59 -15.88
N TRP A 108 0.26 -15.64 -15.11
CA TRP A 108 0.27 -17.02 -15.62
C TRP A 108 -0.98 -17.83 -15.28
N ILE A 109 -1.65 -17.52 -14.17
CA ILE A 109 -2.77 -18.35 -13.67
C ILE A 109 -4.11 -17.65 -13.84
N MET A 110 -4.21 -16.37 -13.47
CA MET A 110 -5.52 -15.74 -13.29
C MET A 110 -6.10 -15.13 -14.56
N ASN A 111 -5.29 -14.68 -15.53
CA ASN A 111 -5.68 -14.16 -16.86
C ASN A 111 -7.02 -13.37 -16.89
N LYS A 112 -7.30 -12.56 -15.85
CA LYS A 112 -8.62 -11.97 -15.62
C LYS A 112 -8.61 -10.47 -15.83
N THR A 113 -9.49 -10.04 -16.74
CA THR A 113 -9.65 -8.68 -17.31
C THR A 113 -10.70 -7.82 -16.59
N ALA A 114 -11.18 -8.22 -15.40
CA ALA A 114 -12.39 -7.62 -14.82
C ALA A 114 -12.15 -6.60 -13.69
N TYR A 115 -10.96 -6.58 -13.08
CA TYR A 115 -10.62 -5.65 -11.99
C TYR A 115 -9.36 -4.88 -12.33
N ILE A 116 -9.25 -3.68 -11.78
CA ILE A 116 -8.02 -2.88 -11.86
C ILE A 116 -6.92 -3.66 -11.16
N ASP A 117 -5.76 -3.73 -11.81
CA ASP A 117 -4.62 -4.50 -11.32
C ASP A 117 -4.16 -4.00 -9.93
N ALA A 118 -4.33 -4.86 -8.92
CA ALA A 118 -3.91 -4.62 -7.54
C ALA A 118 -2.39 -4.63 -7.37
N THR A 119 -1.64 -5.00 -8.41
CA THR A 119 -0.18 -4.99 -8.41
C THR A 119 0.38 -3.59 -8.21
N VAL A 120 -0.22 -2.55 -8.81
CA VAL A 120 0.27 -1.17 -8.72
C VAL A 120 0.37 -0.69 -7.26
N PRO A 121 -0.68 -0.76 -6.43
CA PRO A 121 -0.57 -0.39 -5.03
C PRO A 121 0.31 -1.35 -4.21
N LEU A 122 0.45 -2.62 -4.62
CA LEU A 122 1.38 -3.57 -4.01
C LEU A 122 2.84 -3.13 -4.22
N MET A 123 3.20 -2.70 -5.43
CA MET A 123 4.54 -2.14 -5.73
C MET A 123 4.85 -0.92 -4.86
N MET A 124 3.88 -0.01 -4.73
CA MET A 124 4.02 1.18 -3.88
C MET A 124 4.21 0.80 -2.41
N LEU A 125 3.47 -0.19 -1.91
CA LEU A 125 3.62 -0.70 -0.53
C LEU A 125 5.03 -1.25 -0.32
N VAL A 126 5.51 -2.12 -1.22
CA VAL A 126 6.84 -2.73 -1.12
C VAL A 126 7.93 -1.67 -1.08
N MET A 127 7.86 -0.67 -1.96
CA MET A 127 8.81 0.44 -1.97
C MET A 127 8.83 1.18 -0.63
N ARG A 128 7.64 1.52 -0.09
CA ARG A 128 7.53 2.22 1.21
C ARG A 128 8.05 1.38 2.38
N GLN A 129 7.82 0.06 2.38
CA GLN A 129 8.31 -0.82 3.45
C GLN A 129 9.83 -0.94 3.45
N ILE A 130 10.45 -1.02 2.27
CA ILE A 130 11.91 -1.01 2.15
C ILE A 130 12.48 0.30 2.66
N THR A 131 11.91 1.44 2.25
CA THR A 131 12.34 2.75 2.74
C THR A 131 12.18 2.86 4.26
N LEU A 132 11.05 2.41 4.81
CA LEU A 132 10.81 2.42 6.25
C LEU A 132 11.82 1.56 7.00
N ALA A 133 12.17 0.38 6.47
CA ALA A 133 13.14 -0.50 7.11
C ALA A 133 14.54 0.12 7.16
N TRP A 134 14.96 0.78 6.07
CA TRP A 134 16.21 1.55 6.06
C TRP A 134 16.17 2.75 7.01
N GLN A 135 15.06 3.49 7.07
CA GLN A 135 14.91 4.59 8.01
C GLN A 135 14.99 4.15 9.48
N ILE A 136 14.40 3.00 9.82
CA ILE A 136 14.49 2.43 11.16
C ILE A 136 15.91 2.00 11.47
N HIS A 137 16.56 1.29 10.55
CA HIS A 137 17.95 0.90 10.69
C HIS A 137 18.84 2.13 10.93
N ASP A 138 18.73 3.14 10.06
CA ASP A 138 19.55 4.36 10.10
C ASP A 138 19.29 5.20 11.36
N GLY A 139 18.04 5.22 11.85
CA GLY A 139 17.67 5.87 13.11
C GLY A 139 18.10 5.12 14.38
N THR A 140 18.69 3.93 14.26
CA THR A 140 19.18 3.13 15.41
C THR A 140 20.70 3.06 15.51
N LEU A 141 21.46 3.64 14.56
CA LEU A 141 22.91 3.71 14.70
C LEU A 141 23.31 4.75 15.76
N PRO A 142 24.29 4.46 16.62
CA PRO A 142 24.80 5.43 17.58
C PRO A 142 25.53 6.59 16.87
N ASP A 143 25.34 7.82 17.35
CA ASP A 143 25.86 9.08 16.78
C ASP A 143 27.38 9.04 16.44
N HIS A 144 28.15 8.20 17.13
CA HIS A 144 29.60 8.09 16.95
C HIS A 144 30.05 7.36 15.67
N GLN A 145 29.18 6.63 14.97
CA GLN A 145 29.54 5.99 13.68
C GLN A 145 29.45 6.96 12.48
N GLY A 146 28.69 8.04 12.60
CA GLY A 146 28.60 9.09 11.57
C GLY A 146 29.91 9.88 11.42
N THR A 147 30.56 10.22 12.54
CA THR A 147 31.78 11.05 12.54
C THR A 147 33.03 10.32 12.03
N GLN A 148 33.18 9.01 12.30
CA GLN A 148 34.35 8.25 11.83
C GLN A 148 34.33 7.99 10.32
N SER A 149 33.14 7.79 9.74
CA SER A 149 32.99 7.57 8.30
C SER A 149 33.22 8.85 7.47
N GLN A 150 33.00 10.02 8.08
CA GLN A 150 33.24 11.33 7.48
C GLN A 150 34.69 11.77 7.57
N SER A 151 35.44 11.29 8.58
CA SER A 151 36.88 11.57 8.75
C SER A 151 37.78 10.74 7.84
N ASN A 152 37.25 9.70 7.18
CA ASN A 152 38.01 8.75 6.36
C ASN A 152 37.65 8.82 4.86
N ARG A 153 36.99 9.90 4.44
CA ARG A 153 36.80 10.33 3.04
C ARG A 153 37.56 11.63 2.82
#